data_AF-A0A932QF96-F1
#
_entry.id   AF-A0A932QF96-F1
#
_cell.length_a   1.000
_cell.length_b   1.000
_cell.length_c   1.000
_cell.angle_alpha   90.00
_cell.angle_beta   90.00
_cell.angle_gamma   90.00
#
_symmetry.space_group_name_H-M   'P 1'
#
loop_
_entity.id
_entity.type
_entity.pdbx_description
1 polymer ?
#
loop_
_entity_poly.entity_id
_entity_poly.type
_entity_poly.pdbx_seq_one_letter_code
_entity_poly.pdbx_strand_id
1 'polypeptide(L)'
;MPIDLVGRTTMANQLKASLDVSVQRTRAIADRVAQATARQQGFTLPDVGAGPGSQEQGPVDVETEMVSLADEQLRFEATAKLLKDTYAGMRDALKG
;
A
#
# COMPACT_ATOMS: atom_id res chain seq x y z
N MET A 1 7.89 20.30 -29.22
CA MET A 1 6.73 20.57 -28.33
C MET A 1 7.17 20.38 -26.87
N PRO A 2 7.71 21.42 -26.22
CA PRO A 2 8.28 21.30 -24.86
C PRO A 2 7.23 21.12 -23.75
N ILE A 3 5.98 21.58 -23.97
CA ILE A 3 4.91 21.54 -22.97
C ILE A 3 4.42 20.10 -22.69
N ASP A 4 4.37 19.22 -23.69
CA ASP A 4 3.95 17.81 -23.51
C ASP A 4 4.96 17.01 -22.68
N LEU A 5 6.26 17.30 -22.85
CA LEU A 5 7.31 16.63 -22.08
C LEU A 5 7.23 17.01 -20.60
N VAL A 6 7.07 18.31 -20.28
CA VAL A 6 6.93 18.79 -18.89
C VAL A 6 5.71 18.17 -18.21
N GLY A 7 4.57 18.08 -18.91
CA GLY A 7 3.37 17.43 -18.38
C GLY A 7 3.61 15.95 -18.04
N ARG A 8 4.32 15.21 -18.90
CA ARG A 8 4.66 13.80 -18.66
C ARG A 8 5.63 13.61 -17.49
N THR A 9 6.63 14.50 -17.31
CA THR A 9 7.53 14.44 -16.16
C THR A 9 6.80 14.71 -14.85
N THR A 10 5.88 15.69 -14.83
CA THR A 10 5.04 15.96 -13.65
C THR A 10 4.16 14.76 -13.30
N MET A 11 3.53 14.13 -14.30
CA MET A 11 2.74 12.91 -14.09
C MET A 11 3.58 11.73 -13.58
N ALA A 12 4.79 11.53 -14.11
CA ALA A 12 5.70 10.48 -13.61
C ALA A 12 6.07 10.68 -12.13
N ASN A 13 6.32 11.91 -11.71
CA ASN A 13 6.61 12.22 -10.30
C ASN A 13 5.41 11.93 -9.39
N GLN A 14 4.20 12.29 -9.82
CA GLN A 14 2.97 12.00 -9.07
C GLN A 14 2.71 10.50 -8.95
N LEU A 15 2.85 9.76 -10.06
CA LEU A 15 2.67 8.31 -10.11
C LEU A 15 3.68 7.57 -9.22
N LYS A 16 4.94 8.02 -9.24
CA LYS A 16 5.96 7.51 -8.33
C LYS A 16 5.60 7.77 -6.87
N ALA A 17 5.18 8.99 -6.54
CA ALA A 17 4.78 9.33 -5.18
C ALA A 17 3.59 8.49 -4.69
N SER A 18 2.59 8.25 -5.55
CA SER A 18 1.48 7.35 -5.20
C SER A 18 1.94 5.90 -5.02
N LEU A 19 2.90 5.43 -5.82
CA LEU A 19 3.45 4.08 -5.68
C LEU A 19 4.20 3.92 -4.35
N ASP A 20 5.00 4.91 -3.97
CA ASP A 20 5.74 4.93 -2.70
C ASP A 20 4.76 4.87 -1.50
N VAL A 21 3.63 5.58 -1.56
CA VAL A 21 2.55 5.52 -0.56
C VAL A 21 1.88 4.15 -0.51
N SER A 22 1.58 3.55 -1.67
CA SER A 22 1.00 2.21 -1.72
C SER A 22 1.94 1.15 -1.12
N VAL A 23 3.26 1.24 -1.35
CA VAL A 23 4.23 0.33 -0.70
C VAL A 23 4.16 0.43 0.82
N GLN A 24 4.07 1.64 1.37
CA GLN A 24 3.94 1.84 2.82
C GLN A 24 2.64 1.25 3.36
N ARG A 25 1.51 1.44 2.65
CA ARG A 25 0.21 0.89 3.02
C ARG A 25 0.20 -0.63 3.00
N THR A 26 0.74 -1.25 1.95
CA THR A 26 0.83 -2.71 1.85
C THR A 26 1.57 -3.31 3.04
N ARG A 27 2.70 -2.71 3.45
CA ARG A 27 3.45 -3.16 4.64
C ARG A 27 2.62 -3.04 5.92
N ALA A 28 1.99 -1.89 6.13
CA ALA A 28 1.16 -1.67 7.31
C ALA A 28 -0.05 -2.61 7.39
N ILE A 29 -0.71 -2.92 6.25
CA ILE A 29 -1.81 -3.89 6.20
C ILE A 29 -1.28 -5.30 6.48
N ALA A 30 -0.16 -5.69 5.86
CA ALA A 30 0.46 -7.00 6.10
C ALA A 30 0.85 -7.20 7.57
N ASP A 31 1.38 -6.18 8.24
CA ASP A 31 1.69 -6.22 9.67
C ASP A 31 0.41 -6.43 10.52
N ARG A 32 -0.69 -5.75 10.19
CA ARG A 32 -1.98 -5.94 10.88
C ARG A 32 -2.54 -7.34 10.65
N VAL A 33 -2.50 -7.85 9.43
CA VAL A 33 -2.90 -9.23 9.09
C VAL A 33 -2.07 -10.24 9.89
N ALA A 34 -0.75 -10.07 9.95
CA ALA A 34 0.14 -10.96 10.70
C ALA A 34 -0.18 -10.96 12.20
N GLN A 35 -0.39 -9.78 12.81
CA GLN A 35 -0.77 -9.66 14.21
C GLN A 35 -2.15 -10.26 14.50
N ALA A 36 -3.13 -10.03 13.62
CA ALA A 36 -4.48 -10.56 13.77
C ALA A 36 -4.50 -12.10 13.63
N THR A 37 -3.74 -12.64 12.68
CA THR A 37 -3.56 -14.09 12.51
C THR A 37 -2.89 -14.73 13.73
N ALA A 38 -1.85 -14.09 14.27
CA ALA A 38 -1.17 -14.58 15.48
C ALA A 38 -2.10 -14.60 16.71
N ARG A 39 -3.01 -13.62 16.85
CA ARG A 39 -4.01 -13.59 17.92
C ARG A 39 -5.10 -14.65 17.76
N GLN A 40 -5.46 -15.03 16.53
CA GLN A 40 -6.46 -16.07 16.27
C GLN A 40 -5.93 -17.50 16.46
N GLN A 41 -4.62 -17.76 16.33
CA GLN A 41 -4.04 -19.12 16.39
C GLN A 41 -3.68 -19.64 17.79
N GLY A 42 -4.09 -18.95 18.86
CA GLY A 42 -4.12 -19.54 20.20
C GLY A 42 -2.76 -19.64 20.90
N PHE A 43 -2.23 -18.51 21.35
CA PHE A 43 -1.58 -18.37 22.67
C PHE A 43 -1.47 -16.88 23.01
N THR A 44 -2.60 -16.27 23.38
CA THR A 44 -2.55 -14.94 24.01
C THR A 44 -2.17 -15.15 25.47
N LEU A 45 -0.93 -14.83 25.83
CA LEU A 45 -0.58 -14.68 27.24
C LEU A 45 -1.50 -13.56 27.79
N PRO A 46 -2.32 -13.80 28.83
CA PRO A 46 -3.05 -12.72 29.47
C PRO A 46 -2.01 -11.72 29.97
N ASP A 47 -2.16 -10.45 29.59
CA ASP A 47 -1.27 -9.39 30.03
C ASP A 47 -1.41 -9.27 31.56
N VAL A 48 -0.38 -9.71 32.29
CA VAL A 48 -0.32 -9.65 33.75
C VAL A 48 -0.09 -8.20 34.17
N GLY A 49 -1.15 -7.39 34.07
CA GLY A 49 -1.12 -5.97 34.44
C GLY A 49 -2.14 -5.05 33.77
N ALA A 50 -3.04 -5.55 32.91
CA ALA A 50 -4.03 -4.70 32.25
C ALA A 50 -5.05 -4.11 33.24
N GLY A 51 -4.72 -2.94 33.79
CA GLY A 51 -5.66 -2.07 34.48
C GLY A 51 -6.76 -1.59 33.52
N PRO A 52 -7.96 -1.26 34.03
CA PRO A 52 -9.08 -0.82 33.20
C PRO A 52 -8.69 0.45 32.44
N GLY A 53 -8.56 0.35 31.11
CA GLY A 53 -8.20 1.49 30.26
C GLY A 53 -7.21 1.20 29.12
N SER A 54 -6.67 -0.02 29.00
CA SER A 54 -6.02 -0.44 27.77
C SER A 54 -7.04 -0.40 26.64
N GLN A 55 -6.80 0.45 25.64
CA GLN A 55 -7.56 0.46 24.41
C GLN A 55 -7.33 -0.89 23.71
N GLU A 56 -8.14 -1.88 24.08
CA GLU A 56 -8.37 -3.04 23.23
C GLU A 56 -8.95 -2.48 21.94
N GLN A 57 -8.08 -2.25 20.95
CA GLN A 57 -8.50 -2.30 19.56
C GLN A 57 -9.20 -3.63 19.43
N GLY A 58 -10.53 -3.57 19.30
CA GLY A 58 -11.41 -4.72 19.28
C GLY A 58 -10.94 -5.75 18.25
N PRO A 59 -11.46 -6.99 18.31
CA PRO A 59 -10.97 -8.10 17.50
C PRO A 59 -10.83 -7.67 16.04
N VAL A 60 -9.59 -7.59 15.57
CA VAL A 60 -9.26 -7.23 14.18
C VAL A 60 -9.75 -8.38 13.31
N ASP A 61 -10.70 -8.09 12.42
CA ASP A 61 -11.22 -9.06 11.48
C ASP A 61 -10.18 -9.32 10.37
N VAL A 62 -9.59 -10.51 10.41
CA VAL A 62 -8.59 -10.96 9.44
C VAL A 62 -9.17 -11.01 8.04
N GLU A 63 -10.44 -11.38 7.87
CA GLU A 63 -11.07 -11.45 6.54
C GLU A 63 -11.11 -10.06 5.89
N THR A 64 -11.59 -9.06 6.63
CA THR A 64 -11.61 -7.66 6.18
C THR A 64 -10.22 -7.10 5.86
N GLU A 65 -9.20 -7.40 6.67
CA GLU A 65 -7.83 -6.94 6.42
C GLU A 65 -7.19 -7.65 5.21
N MET A 66 -7.50 -8.93 4.98
CA MET A 66 -7.05 -9.67 3.79
C MET A 66 -7.68 -9.14 2.51
N VAL A 67 -8.96 -8.76 2.53
CA VAL A 67 -9.63 -8.09 1.40
C VAL A 67 -8.97 -6.73 1.13
N SER A 68 -8.70 -5.97 2.19
CA SER A 68 -8.02 -4.67 2.08
C SER A 68 -6.61 -4.81 1.50
N LEU A 69 -5.89 -5.87 1.88
CA LEU A 69 -4.57 -6.19 1.34
C LEU A 69 -4.63 -6.52 -0.15
N ALA A 70 -5.64 -7.28 -0.59
CA ALA A 70 -5.81 -7.64 -2.00
C ALA A 70 -6.16 -6.42 -2.87
N ASP A 71 -7.04 -5.53 -2.39
CA ASP A 71 -7.37 -4.28 -3.10
C ASP A 71 -6.14 -3.36 -3.23
N GLU A 72 -5.33 -3.25 -2.18
CA GLU A 72 -4.11 -2.44 -2.23
C GLU A 72 -3.07 -3.03 -3.20
N GLN A 73 -2.97 -4.36 -3.31
CA GLN A 73 -2.12 -5.02 -4.31
C GLN A 73 -2.55 -4.67 -5.74
N LEU A 74 -3.86 -4.73 -6.04
CA LEU A 74 -4.38 -4.37 -7.37
C LEU A 74 -4.10 -2.89 -7.71
N ARG A 75 -4.25 -1.98 -6.74
CA ARG A 75 -3.94 -0.56 -6.92
C ARG A 75 -2.45 -0.32 -7.15
N PHE A 76 -1.60 -1.03 -6.42
CA PHE A 76 -0.15 -0.97 -6.61
C PHE A 76 0.22 -1.41 -8.03
N GLU A 77 -0.28 -2.55 -8.50
CA GLU A 77 0.02 -3.06 -9.85
C GLU A 77 -0.47 -2.11 -10.95
N ALA A 78 -1.68 -1.57 -10.82
CA ALA A 78 -2.22 -0.61 -11.76
C ALA A 78 -1.35 0.67 -11.84
N THR A 79 -0.93 1.19 -10.68
CA THR A 79 -0.08 2.38 -10.59
C THR A 79 1.31 2.11 -11.17
N ALA A 80 1.90 0.95 -10.88
CA ALA A 80 3.19 0.54 -11.41
C ALA A 80 3.16 0.42 -12.96
N LYS A 81 2.09 -0.15 -13.50
CA LYS A 81 1.89 -0.26 -14.96
C LYS A 81 1.78 1.12 -15.60
N LEU A 82 0.98 2.02 -15.03
CA LEU A 82 0.81 3.37 -15.54
C LEU A 82 2.12 4.18 -15.50
N LEU A 83 2.92 4.02 -14.45
CA LEU A 83 4.24 4.63 -14.35
C LEU A 83 5.18 4.11 -15.45
N LYS A 84 5.21 2.79 -15.67
CA LYS A 84 6.00 2.16 -16.74
C LYS A 84 5.63 2.71 -18.11
N ASP A 85 4.33 2.79 -18.42
CA ASP A 85 3.84 3.29 -19.70
C ASP A 85 4.16 4.78 -19.89
N THR A 86 4.09 5.57 -18.81
CA THR A 86 4.49 6.99 -18.82
C THR A 86 5.98 7.15 -19.14
N TYR A 87 6.86 6.34 -18.54
CA TYR A 87 8.29 6.34 -18.87
C TYR A 87 8.57 5.90 -20.31
N ALA A 88 7.86 4.88 -20.81
CA ALA A 88 7.98 4.46 -22.20
C ALA A 88 7.61 5.59 -23.16
N GLY A 89 6.49 6.28 -22.91
CA GLY A 89 6.06 7.43 -23.70
C GLY A 89 7.04 8.60 -23.66
N MET A 90 7.65 8.90 -22.50
CA MET A 90 8.70 9.91 -22.40
C MET A 90 9.94 9.52 -23.23
N ARG A 91 10.38 8.26 -23.13
CA ARG A 91 11.54 7.78 -23.88
C ARG A 91 11.32 7.84 -25.39
N ASP A 92 10.13 7.48 -25.85
CA ASP A 92 9.81 7.51 -27.28
C ASP A 92 9.69 8.95 -27.80
N ALA A 93 9.16 9.88 -26.99
CA ALA A 93 9.14 11.32 -27.29
C ALA A 93 10.54 11.96 -27.34
N LEU A 94 11.54 11.40 -26.66
CA LEU A 94 12.94 11.83 -26.76
C LEU A 94 13.66 11.29 -28.01
N LYS A 95 13.15 10.21 -28.62
CA LYS A 95 13.75 9.56 -29.80
C LYS A 95 13.19 10.07 -31.12
N GLY A 96 12.00 10.69 -31.11
CA GLY A 96 11.43 11.42 -32.24
C GLY A 96 12.03 12.81 -32.36
#